data_AF-A0A1B9YFE4-F1
#
_entry.id   AF-A0A1B9YFE4-F1
#
_cell.length_a   1.000
_cell.length_b   1.000
_cell.length_c   1.000
_cell.angle_alpha   90.00
_cell.angle_beta   90.00
_cell.angle_gamma   90.00
#
_symmetry.space_group_name_H-M   'P 1'
#
loop_
_entity.id
_entity.type
_entity.pdbx_description
1 polymer ?
#
loop_
_entity_poly.entity_id
_entity_poly.type
_entity_poly.pdbx_seq_one_letter_code
_entity_poly.pdbx_strand_id
1 'polypeptide(L)'
;MFFAATTFAQTAKIHSHNDYEQKVPFWYALGSGAHSIEADVFLENSELFVAHNQKDITKERTFESLYLNPIDKALSMNMIKQESLQILIDIKTDAKTTLAQIVKIIQKYPQITAQKKVKFVISGNQPHPEEYNSYPDFILFDYQKLDDLTAAQLEKVALLSLNFKQYSVWNGKGGLTEDDLPKVTEVIKKAKSFGKPFRFWAIPDGKTSWEFFAHNGVDFINTDHPKECVEYVENLKHRTFTNAVFSEVYQPKFSYLKKNVPVKNVILLIGDGNGLSQISSSVLTNKGQLTLTQLKNIGLIKTTAADNFTTDSAAGATAFATGKKTKNRFIGVDAEGKKIPNLTEILSEKGFNTGVITTDEIVGATPSAFYAHQKDRGMEKEIAEDLLTSKLTFFASGGKSKISPKHQFSIANQPEEIGGNKADKLAYFMSDNGVPQVLKGRGNLLSNVVENGLTFLKNKKKPFFMMIEAAQIDSGGHSNNVGTIVTEGIDFDRAITKAIQFADHNPGTLVVITADHETGGFSIPHGDMKTSTIEGDFTTDDHSATLIPVFSYGSGSENFTGVYENNEIFHKILKALRFK
;
A
#
# COMPACT_ATOMS: atom_id res chain seq x y z
N MET A 1 20.81 -18.61 6.25
CA MET A 1 20.49 -18.24 7.65
C MET A 1 19.02 -17.87 7.68
N PHE A 2 18.21 -18.59 8.47
CA PHE A 2 16.75 -18.52 8.44
C PHE A 2 16.25 -17.20 9.06
N PHE A 3 15.69 -16.29 8.26
CA PHE A 3 14.61 -15.42 8.73
C PHE A 3 13.33 -16.19 8.43
N ALA A 4 12.82 -16.91 9.44
CA ALA A 4 11.43 -17.34 9.39
C ALA A 4 10.57 -16.08 9.23
N ALA A 5 9.56 -16.15 8.37
CA ALA A 5 8.58 -15.09 8.19
C ALA A 5 8.15 -14.58 9.58
N THR A 6 8.54 -13.36 9.92
CA THR A 6 8.07 -12.68 11.13
C THR A 6 6.59 -12.42 10.89
N THR A 7 5.77 -13.37 11.32
CA THR A 7 4.38 -13.09 11.64
C THR A 7 4.40 -11.91 12.62
N PHE A 8 3.69 -10.83 12.29
CA PHE A 8 3.45 -9.70 13.19
C PHE A 8 2.85 -10.23 14.50
N ALA A 9 3.69 -10.59 15.46
CA ALA A 9 3.25 -11.31 16.64
C ALA A 9 2.75 -10.35 17.75
N GLN A 10 3.13 -9.06 17.70
CA GLN A 10 2.64 -8.04 18.61
C GLN A 10 2.82 -6.65 18.00
N THR A 11 1.76 -5.82 17.99
CA THR A 11 1.90 -4.39 17.70
C THR A 11 2.78 -3.77 18.78
N ALA A 12 3.90 -3.16 18.39
CA ALA A 12 4.81 -2.51 19.32
C ALA A 12 4.06 -1.43 20.13
N LYS A 13 4.32 -1.38 21.43
CA LYS A 13 3.77 -0.35 22.31
C LYS A 13 4.55 0.94 22.15
N ILE A 14 3.92 2.07 22.45
CA ILE A 14 4.58 3.38 22.32
C ILE A 14 4.95 3.92 23.69
N HIS A 15 6.20 4.37 23.83
CA HIS A 15 6.73 5.05 24.99
C HIS A 15 6.91 6.54 24.67
N SER A 16 6.14 7.39 25.36
CA SER A 16 6.25 8.85 25.33
C SER A 16 7.44 9.30 26.15
N HIS A 17 8.55 9.55 25.47
CA HIS A 17 9.80 10.04 26.04
C HIS A 17 9.72 11.56 26.24
N ASN A 18 10.49 12.08 27.21
CA ASN A 18 10.48 13.50 27.58
C ASN A 18 9.05 14.09 27.71
N ASP A 19 8.08 13.29 28.17
CA ASP A 19 6.67 13.69 28.17
C ASP A 19 6.42 14.98 28.96
N TYR A 20 7.25 15.21 29.98
CA TYR A 20 7.23 16.41 30.78
C TYR A 20 7.53 17.69 29.98
N GLU A 21 8.22 17.62 28.84
CA GLU A 21 8.46 18.77 27.97
C GLU A 21 7.24 19.13 27.09
N GLN A 22 6.22 18.26 27.05
CA GLN A 22 4.98 18.52 26.33
C GLN A 22 4.15 19.62 27.02
N LYS A 23 3.32 20.32 26.25
CA LYS A 23 2.48 21.43 26.77
C LYS A 23 1.50 20.99 27.87
N VAL A 24 0.99 19.77 27.77
CA VAL A 24 0.08 19.17 28.75
C VAL A 24 0.55 17.74 29.03
N PRO A 25 1.55 17.57 29.93
CA PRO A 25 2.11 16.26 30.27
C PRO A 25 1.04 15.29 30.77
N PHE A 26 1.32 14.00 30.68
CA PHE A 26 0.42 12.87 30.91
C PHE A 26 -0.80 12.82 29.98
N TRP A 27 -1.60 13.88 29.90
CA TRP A 27 -2.83 13.92 29.09
C TRP A 27 -2.53 13.84 27.60
N TYR A 28 -1.46 14.48 27.12
CA TYR A 28 -1.06 14.37 25.72
C TYR A 28 -0.67 12.93 25.36
N ALA A 29 0.19 12.28 26.15
CA ALA A 29 0.58 10.90 25.92
C ALA A 29 -0.60 9.92 26.07
N LEU A 30 -1.41 10.04 27.13
CA LEU A 30 -2.58 9.19 27.33
C LEU A 30 -3.59 9.35 26.19
N GLY A 31 -3.91 10.60 25.81
CA GLY A 31 -4.83 10.92 24.73
C GLY A 31 -4.32 10.52 23.36
N SER A 32 -3.00 10.44 23.18
CA SER A 32 -2.35 9.92 21.98
C SER A 32 -2.38 8.39 21.90
N GLY A 33 -2.72 7.68 22.98
CA GLY A 33 -2.70 6.21 23.02
C GLY A 33 -1.37 5.59 23.47
N ALA A 34 -0.45 6.38 24.03
CA ALA A 34 0.82 5.86 24.55
C ALA A 34 0.59 4.82 25.66
N HIS A 35 1.52 3.86 25.75
CA HIS A 35 1.46 2.74 26.69
C HIS A 35 2.47 2.89 27.84
N SER A 36 3.50 3.70 27.63
CA SER A 36 4.45 4.11 28.66
C SER A 36 4.70 5.62 28.57
N ILE A 37 4.88 6.26 29.72
CA ILE A 37 5.09 7.71 29.82
C ILE A 37 6.30 7.95 30.74
N GLU A 38 7.26 8.77 30.30
CA GLU A 38 8.46 9.10 31.07
C GLU A 38 8.30 10.34 31.94
N ALA A 39 8.90 10.32 33.13
CA ALA A 39 9.07 11.49 33.99
C ALA A 39 10.49 11.51 34.57
N ASP A 40 11.25 12.56 34.28
CA ASP A 40 12.56 12.81 34.88
C ASP A 40 12.39 13.46 36.25
N VAL A 41 12.71 12.74 37.32
CA VAL A 41 12.39 13.14 38.70
C VAL A 41 13.63 13.53 39.50
N PHE A 42 13.57 14.72 40.11
CA PHE A 42 14.55 15.25 41.04
C PHE A 42 13.95 15.36 42.45
N LEU A 43 14.68 14.91 43.47
CA LEU A 43 14.35 15.17 44.87
C LEU A 43 15.08 16.44 45.36
N GLU A 44 14.33 17.49 45.69
CA GLU A 44 14.86 18.70 46.33
C GLU A 44 14.00 19.10 47.52
N ASN A 45 14.64 19.39 48.67
CA ASN A 45 13.95 19.83 49.89
C ASN A 45 12.76 18.93 50.32
N SER A 46 12.89 17.61 50.13
CA SER A 46 11.84 16.59 50.38
C SER A 46 10.63 16.64 49.44
N GLU A 47 10.71 17.37 48.34
CA GLU A 47 9.70 17.46 47.28
C GLU A 47 10.23 16.86 45.97
N LEU A 48 9.34 16.27 45.18
CA LEU A 48 9.67 15.61 43.90
C LEU A 48 9.27 16.51 42.74
N PHE A 49 10.28 17.04 42.04
CA PHE A 49 10.11 17.89 40.87
C PHE A 49 10.35 17.11 39.57
N VAL A 50 9.75 17.60 38.47
CA VAL A 50 9.96 17.03 37.14
C VAL A 50 10.54 18.06 36.18
N ALA A 51 11.74 17.78 35.67
CA ALA A 51 12.48 18.67 34.77
C ALA A 51 13.52 17.88 33.97
N HIS A 52 14.04 18.47 32.88
CA HIS A 52 15.14 17.85 32.12
C HIS A 52 16.48 17.95 32.86
N ASN A 53 16.79 19.14 33.39
CA ASN A 53 17.93 19.37 34.27
C ASN A 53 17.49 19.99 35.59
N GLN A 54 18.33 19.83 36.62
CA GLN A 54 18.09 20.42 37.94
C GLN A 54 17.87 21.94 37.90
N LYS A 55 18.59 22.66 37.03
CA LYS A 55 18.44 24.12 36.86
C LYS A 55 17.08 24.55 36.27
N ASP A 56 16.35 23.62 35.65
CA ASP A 56 15.08 23.87 34.97
C ASP A 56 13.88 23.59 35.89
N ILE A 57 14.12 23.23 37.16
CA ILE A 57 13.09 22.98 38.17
C ILE A 57 12.28 24.26 38.43
N THR A 58 10.95 24.14 38.34
CA THR A 58 10.01 25.18 38.79
C THR A 58 9.06 24.61 39.84
N LYS A 59 8.60 25.47 40.75
CA LYS A 59 7.82 25.04 41.93
C LYS A 59 6.48 24.40 41.58
N GLU A 60 5.92 24.77 40.44
CA GLU A 60 4.60 24.32 39.99
C GLU A 60 4.65 22.91 39.35
N ARG A 61 5.85 22.46 38.96
CA ARG A 61 6.08 21.25 38.17
C ARG A 61 6.57 20.11 39.04
N THR A 62 5.66 19.61 39.87
CA THR A 62 5.91 18.47 40.76
C THR A 62 5.46 17.17 40.12
N PHE A 63 5.98 16.04 40.61
CA PHE A 63 5.53 14.72 40.18
C PHE A 63 4.04 14.49 40.52
N GLU A 64 3.56 15.03 41.64
CA GLU A 64 2.13 15.01 41.99
C GLU A 64 1.29 15.81 40.99
N SER A 65 1.69 17.05 40.65
CA SER A 65 0.88 17.93 39.80
C SER A 65 0.84 17.45 38.34
N LEU A 66 1.95 16.96 37.81
CA LEU A 66 2.04 16.55 36.40
C LEU A 66 1.60 15.12 36.12
N TYR A 67 1.71 14.21 37.09
CA TYR A 67 1.44 12.78 36.86
C TYR A 67 0.42 12.20 37.84
N LEU A 68 0.67 12.21 39.16
CA LEU A 68 -0.20 11.45 40.08
C LEU A 68 -1.62 12.01 40.15
N ASN A 69 -1.79 13.34 40.21
CA ASN A 69 -3.11 13.97 40.19
C ASN A 69 -3.86 13.69 38.87
N PRO A 70 -3.24 13.87 37.68
CA PRO A 70 -3.84 13.46 36.41
C PRO A 70 -4.19 11.96 36.32
N ILE A 71 -3.31 11.07 36.80
CA ILE A 71 -3.55 9.61 36.79
C ILE A 71 -4.77 9.26 37.64
N ASP A 72 -4.84 9.77 38.87
CA ASP A 72 -5.98 9.54 39.77
C ASP A 72 -7.29 10.01 39.13
N LYS A 73 -7.25 11.20 38.50
CA LYS A 73 -8.39 11.73 37.75
C LYS A 73 -8.77 10.82 36.58
N ALA A 74 -7.82 10.38 35.76
CA ALA A 74 -8.07 9.51 34.62
C ALA A 74 -8.63 8.15 35.04
N LEU A 75 -8.19 7.59 36.17
CA LEU A 75 -8.75 6.36 36.75
C LEU A 75 -10.19 6.57 37.21
N SER A 76 -10.48 7.67 37.92
CA SER A 76 -11.84 8.01 38.38
C SER A 76 -12.85 8.15 37.24
N MET A 77 -12.38 8.58 36.07
CA MET A 77 -13.17 8.76 34.85
C MET A 77 -13.10 7.56 33.90
N ASN A 78 -12.41 6.48 34.28
CA ASN A 78 -12.16 5.29 33.46
C ASN A 78 -11.61 5.63 32.05
N MET A 79 -10.70 6.60 31.99
CA MET A 79 -10.06 7.09 30.76
C MET A 79 -8.84 6.26 30.36
N ILE A 80 -8.21 5.56 31.29
CA ILE A 80 -7.12 4.63 30.99
C ILE A 80 -7.72 3.36 30.38
N LYS A 81 -7.65 3.27 29.04
CA LYS A 81 -8.18 2.16 28.23
C LYS A 81 -7.17 1.03 28.05
N GLN A 82 -5.88 1.32 28.17
CA GLN A 82 -4.82 0.34 28.13
C GLN A 82 -5.01 -0.69 29.24
N GLU A 83 -4.70 -1.96 28.96
CA GLU A 83 -4.71 -3.02 29.97
C GLU A 83 -3.76 -2.71 31.13
N SER A 84 -2.62 -2.08 30.81
CA SER A 84 -1.65 -1.59 31.77
C SER A 84 -0.90 -0.39 31.19
N LEU A 85 -0.95 0.75 31.89
CA LEU A 85 -0.18 1.96 31.59
C LEU A 85 1.08 1.98 32.44
N GLN A 86 2.23 2.19 31.81
CA GLN A 86 3.51 2.31 32.50
C GLN A 86 3.88 3.78 32.73
N ILE A 87 4.24 4.14 33.95
CA ILE A 87 4.91 5.40 34.28
C ILE A 87 6.37 5.07 34.56
N LEU A 88 7.25 5.43 33.63
CA LEU A 88 8.68 5.27 33.75
C LEU A 88 9.25 6.49 34.48
N ILE A 89 9.68 6.30 35.72
CA ILE A 89 10.23 7.36 36.57
C ILE A 89 11.74 7.30 36.46
N ASP A 90 12.36 8.20 35.71
CA ASP A 90 13.80 8.30 35.57
C ASP A 90 14.36 9.17 36.71
N ILE A 91 15.01 8.54 37.68
CA ILE A 91 15.53 9.24 38.86
C ILE A 91 16.85 9.94 38.51
N LYS A 92 16.91 11.27 38.69
CA LYS A 92 18.11 12.07 38.42
C LYS A 92 18.95 12.39 39.66
N THR A 93 18.39 12.15 40.85
CA THR A 93 19.06 12.35 42.16
C THR A 93 19.45 11.00 42.79
N ASP A 94 19.86 10.98 44.07
CA ASP A 94 20.22 9.73 44.77
C ASP A 94 19.05 8.73 44.75
N ALA A 95 19.33 7.50 44.31
CA ALA A 95 18.32 6.49 44.04
C ALA A 95 17.49 6.14 45.29
N LYS A 96 18.16 5.89 46.43
CA LYS A 96 17.49 5.35 47.63
C LYS A 96 16.59 6.38 48.28
N THR A 97 17.10 7.60 48.48
CA THR A 97 16.33 8.69 49.11
C THR A 97 15.18 9.15 48.22
N THR A 98 15.41 9.28 46.91
CA THR A 98 14.37 9.67 45.95
C THR A 98 13.28 8.61 45.86
N LEU A 99 13.65 7.34 45.76
CA LEU A 99 12.70 6.24 45.68
C LEU A 99 11.88 6.07 46.96
N ALA A 100 12.48 6.29 48.15
CA ALA A 100 11.74 6.31 49.40
C ALA A 100 10.64 7.39 49.40
N GLN A 101 10.94 8.58 48.87
CA GLN A 101 9.95 9.65 48.73
C GLN A 101 8.89 9.34 47.66
N ILE A 102 9.27 8.72 46.53
CA ILE A 102 8.34 8.26 45.49
C ILE A 102 7.35 7.23 46.06
N VAL A 103 7.82 6.26 46.84
CA VAL A 103 6.95 5.27 47.49
C VAL A 103 5.97 5.96 48.43
N LYS A 104 6.47 6.86 49.29
CA LYS A 104 5.64 7.61 50.25
C LYS A 104 4.56 8.44 49.57
N ILE A 105 4.87 9.08 48.43
CA ILE A 105 3.92 9.96 47.73
C ILE A 105 2.85 9.15 46.99
N ILE A 106 3.24 8.05 46.31
CA ILE A 106 2.29 7.17 45.59
C ILE A 106 1.31 6.51 46.56
N GLN A 107 1.76 6.16 47.78
CA GLN A 107 0.90 5.59 48.81
C GLN A 107 -0.24 6.51 49.25
N LYS A 108 -0.16 7.83 49.01
CA LYS A 108 -1.27 8.76 49.25
C LYS A 108 -2.43 8.58 48.26
N TYR A 109 -2.23 7.85 47.16
CA TYR A 109 -3.20 7.66 46.08
C TYR A 109 -3.72 6.20 46.05
N PRO A 110 -4.71 5.85 46.90
CA PRO A 110 -5.18 4.47 47.02
C PRO A 110 -5.83 3.91 45.75
N GLN A 111 -6.42 4.75 44.90
CA GLN A 111 -6.99 4.28 43.63
C GLN A 111 -5.91 3.76 42.68
N ILE A 112 -4.77 4.46 42.63
CA ILE A 112 -3.63 4.09 41.80
C ILE A 112 -3.06 2.75 42.26
N THR A 113 -2.84 2.59 43.57
CA THR A 113 -2.24 1.37 44.12
C THR A 113 -3.19 0.16 44.12
N ALA A 114 -4.51 0.37 44.23
CA ALA A 114 -5.49 -0.71 44.27
C ALA A 114 -5.86 -1.28 42.90
N GLN A 115 -6.00 -0.46 41.86
CA GLN A 115 -6.58 -0.90 40.58
C GLN A 115 -5.61 -1.67 39.68
N LYS A 116 -4.30 -1.73 40.01
CA LYS A 116 -3.22 -2.39 39.25
C LYS A 116 -3.13 -2.04 37.74
N LYS A 117 -3.91 -1.05 37.27
CA LYS A 117 -3.90 -0.53 35.89
C LYS A 117 -2.64 0.27 35.57
N VAL A 118 -2.01 0.86 36.58
CA VAL A 118 -0.80 1.68 36.43
C VAL A 118 0.38 0.95 37.07
N LYS A 119 1.49 0.85 36.33
CA LYS A 119 2.75 0.30 36.82
C LYS A 119 3.77 1.42 36.93
N PHE A 120 4.44 1.52 38.06
CA PHE A 120 5.55 2.45 38.24
C PHE A 120 6.86 1.70 38.03
N VAL A 121 7.66 2.19 37.09
CA VAL A 121 8.91 1.56 36.70
C VAL A 121 10.04 2.55 36.90
N ILE A 122 11.00 2.21 37.75
CA ILE A 122 12.11 3.09 38.06
C ILE A 122 13.19 2.92 36.99
N SER A 123 13.64 4.04 36.40
CA SER A 123 14.77 4.19 35.48
C SER A 123 15.78 5.21 36.02
N GLY A 124 16.78 5.61 35.23
CA GLY A 124 17.86 6.50 35.68
C GLY A 124 18.70 5.89 36.81
N ASN A 125 18.92 6.65 37.87
CA ASN A 125 19.62 6.18 39.07
C ASN A 125 18.76 5.16 39.83
N GLN A 126 19.25 3.92 39.95
CA GLN A 126 18.54 2.81 40.58
C GLN A 126 19.34 2.19 41.72
N PRO A 127 18.66 1.56 42.71
CA PRO A 127 19.33 0.65 43.64
C PRO A 127 19.88 -0.58 42.90
N HIS A 128 20.77 -1.34 43.55
CA HIS A 128 21.29 -2.57 42.97
C HIS A 128 20.18 -3.65 42.84
N PRO A 129 20.23 -4.55 41.84
CA PRO A 129 19.21 -5.59 41.65
C PRO A 129 18.94 -6.46 42.88
N GLU A 130 19.94 -6.71 43.71
CA GLU A 130 19.83 -7.43 44.99
C GLU A 130 18.84 -6.77 45.96
N GLU A 131 18.62 -5.46 45.84
CA GLU A 131 17.72 -4.68 46.68
C GLU A 131 16.28 -4.60 46.12
N TYR A 132 16.01 -5.06 44.90
CA TYR A 132 14.71 -4.88 44.24
C TYR A 132 13.53 -5.44 45.04
N ASN A 133 13.72 -6.59 45.68
CA ASN A 133 12.69 -7.27 46.48
C ASN A 133 12.35 -6.54 47.78
N SER A 134 13.12 -5.53 48.19
CA SER A 134 12.81 -4.71 49.36
C SER A 134 11.76 -3.63 49.10
N TYR A 135 11.42 -3.36 47.83
CA TYR A 135 10.47 -2.34 47.44
C TYR A 135 9.05 -2.89 47.23
N PRO A 136 7.99 -2.11 47.50
CA PRO A 136 6.60 -2.54 47.34
C PRO A 136 6.28 -3.11 45.96
N ASP A 137 5.28 -3.99 45.86
CA ASP A 137 4.90 -4.69 44.63
C ASP A 137 4.55 -3.77 43.45
N PHE A 138 4.03 -2.57 43.73
CA PHE A 138 3.70 -1.58 42.69
C PHE A 138 4.92 -0.86 42.11
N ILE A 139 6.12 -1.07 42.68
CA ILE A 139 7.40 -0.59 42.16
C ILE A 139 8.08 -1.74 41.42
N LEU A 140 8.35 -1.50 40.14
CA LEU A 140 9.15 -2.35 39.26
C LEU A 140 10.35 -1.56 38.73
N PHE A 141 11.28 -2.24 38.06
CA PHE A 141 12.54 -1.66 37.60
C PHE A 141 12.76 -1.84 36.11
N ASP A 142 13.38 -0.84 35.50
CA ASP A 142 13.91 -0.85 34.15
C ASP A 142 15.35 -1.38 34.16
N TYR A 143 15.60 -2.59 33.67
CA TYR A 143 16.95 -3.14 33.72
C TYR A 143 17.80 -2.67 32.53
N GLN A 144 18.85 -1.91 32.82
CA GLN A 144 19.63 -1.17 31.81
C GLN A 144 20.90 -1.91 31.32
N LYS A 145 20.95 -3.24 31.50
CA LYS A 145 22.09 -4.09 31.15
C LYS A 145 21.61 -5.41 30.54
N LEU A 146 22.56 -6.23 30.10
CA LEU A 146 22.33 -7.56 29.52
C LEU A 146 23.12 -8.65 30.25
N ASP A 147 23.34 -8.47 31.55
CA ASP A 147 23.95 -9.47 32.41
C ASP A 147 22.85 -10.32 33.07
N ASP A 148 23.20 -11.52 33.52
CA ASP A 148 22.22 -12.46 34.07
C ASP A 148 21.61 -11.96 35.39
N LEU A 149 20.31 -12.20 35.56
CA LEU A 149 19.56 -11.95 36.79
C LEU A 149 19.03 -13.26 37.36
N THR A 150 18.93 -13.32 38.69
CA THR A 150 18.17 -14.41 39.33
C THR A 150 16.68 -14.30 39.00
N ALA A 151 15.95 -15.42 39.06
CA ALA A 151 14.51 -15.43 38.80
C ALA A 151 13.74 -14.42 39.69
N ALA A 152 14.11 -14.33 40.97
CA ALA A 152 13.49 -13.41 41.92
C ALA A 152 13.76 -11.92 41.56
N GLN A 153 14.96 -11.59 41.09
CA GLN A 153 15.26 -10.23 40.61
C GLN A 153 14.47 -9.91 39.34
N LEU A 154 14.38 -10.89 38.43
CA LEU A 154 13.68 -10.76 37.16
C LEU A 154 12.17 -10.51 37.36
N GLU A 155 11.54 -11.03 38.42
CA GLU A 155 10.13 -10.75 38.75
C GLU A 155 9.87 -9.25 38.97
N LYS A 156 10.84 -8.51 39.53
CA LYS A 156 10.75 -7.06 39.74
C LYS A 156 11.15 -6.22 38.53
N VAL A 157 11.62 -6.84 37.45
CA VAL A 157 11.94 -6.15 36.20
C VAL A 157 10.69 -6.05 35.33
N ALA A 158 10.31 -4.81 34.97
CA ALA A 158 9.19 -4.53 34.07
C ALA A 158 9.59 -4.57 32.60
N LEU A 159 10.77 -4.04 32.28
CA LEU A 159 11.34 -4.00 30.93
C LEU A 159 12.86 -3.88 31.01
N LEU A 160 13.52 -4.06 29.86
CA LEU A 160 14.92 -3.74 29.65
C LEU A 160 15.03 -2.52 28.72
N SER A 161 15.87 -1.55 29.06
CA SER A 161 16.13 -0.36 28.24
C SER A 161 17.61 -0.15 28.01
N LEU A 162 18.02 -0.08 26.74
CA LEU A 162 19.42 0.16 26.37
C LEU A 162 19.58 1.42 25.54
N ASN A 163 20.76 2.03 25.61
CA ASN A 163 21.09 3.20 24.79
C ASN A 163 21.38 2.76 23.36
N PHE A 164 20.56 3.18 22.40
CA PHE A 164 20.77 2.86 20.99
C PHE A 164 22.14 3.31 20.47
N LYS A 165 22.63 4.48 20.94
CA LYS A 165 23.89 5.09 20.49
C LYS A 165 25.13 4.28 20.86
N GLN A 166 25.01 3.25 21.71
CA GLN A 166 26.10 2.31 21.98
C GLN A 166 26.30 1.29 20.84
N TYR A 167 25.29 1.11 19.98
CA TYR A 167 25.26 0.04 18.98
C TYR A 167 25.23 0.55 17.56
N SER A 168 24.72 1.75 17.33
CA SER A 168 24.69 2.38 16.00
C SER A 168 24.69 3.90 16.11
N VAL A 169 25.22 4.55 15.08
CA VAL A 169 25.16 6.01 14.86
C VAL A 169 24.10 6.40 13.83
N TRP A 170 23.22 5.45 13.45
CA TRP A 170 22.16 5.67 12.47
C TRP A 170 21.26 6.83 12.89
N ASN A 171 20.94 7.69 11.92
CA ASN A 171 20.17 8.92 12.11
C ASN A 171 18.69 8.77 11.74
N GLY A 172 18.22 7.54 11.48
CA GLY A 172 16.83 7.26 11.13
C GLY A 172 16.47 7.56 9.67
N LYS A 173 17.46 7.80 8.80
CA LYS A 173 17.26 7.98 7.36
C LYS A 173 17.89 6.82 6.59
N GLY A 174 17.18 6.32 5.57
CA GLY A 174 17.57 5.08 4.88
C GLY A 174 17.57 3.87 5.83
N GLY A 175 18.02 2.72 5.35
CA GLY A 175 18.20 1.55 6.22
C GLY A 175 19.44 1.67 7.11
N LEU A 176 19.52 0.83 8.16
CA LEU A 176 20.76 0.58 8.86
C LEU A 176 21.84 0.06 7.89
N THR A 177 23.10 0.38 8.19
CA THR A 177 24.24 -0.13 7.40
C THR A 177 24.40 -1.64 7.58
N GLU A 178 25.10 -2.28 6.65
CA GLU A 178 25.41 -3.73 6.73
C GLU A 178 26.18 -4.08 8.01
N ASP A 179 26.98 -3.15 8.55
CA ASP A 179 27.74 -3.33 9.79
C ASP A 179 26.89 -3.14 11.05
N ASP A 180 25.92 -2.22 11.03
CA ASP A 180 25.13 -1.89 12.22
C ASP A 180 23.90 -2.78 12.38
N LEU A 181 23.30 -3.23 11.27
CA LEU A 181 22.11 -4.06 11.31
C LEU A 181 22.31 -5.36 12.15
N PRO A 182 23.40 -6.14 11.98
CA PRO A 182 23.65 -7.31 12.82
C PRO A 182 23.82 -6.96 14.30
N LYS A 183 24.52 -5.86 14.63
CA LYS A 183 24.74 -5.43 16.02
C LYS A 183 23.43 -5.10 16.71
N VAL A 184 22.59 -4.30 16.07
CA VAL A 184 21.29 -3.87 16.62
C VAL A 184 20.36 -5.07 16.79
N THR A 185 20.28 -5.94 15.79
CA THR A 185 19.39 -7.12 15.84
C THR A 185 19.85 -8.17 16.84
N GLU A 186 21.16 -8.36 17.04
CA GLU A 186 21.70 -9.26 18.06
C GLU A 186 21.38 -8.77 19.48
N VAL A 187 21.48 -7.46 19.72
CA VAL A 187 21.10 -6.85 21.01
C VAL A 187 19.63 -7.05 21.31
N ILE A 188 18.75 -6.82 20.31
CA ILE A 188 17.32 -7.10 20.47
C ILE A 188 17.11 -8.58 20.83
N LYS A 189 17.72 -9.50 20.08
CA LYS A 189 17.60 -10.93 20.34
C LYS A 189 18.06 -11.32 21.75
N LYS A 190 19.19 -10.76 22.22
CA LYS A 190 19.73 -10.99 23.56
C LYS A 190 18.80 -10.41 24.64
N ALA A 191 18.28 -9.19 24.45
CA ALA A 191 17.33 -8.61 25.40
C ALA A 191 16.04 -9.45 25.51
N LYS A 192 15.53 -9.95 24.38
CA LYS A 192 14.33 -10.78 24.34
C LYS A 192 14.51 -12.13 25.05
N SER A 193 15.73 -12.65 25.19
CA SER A 193 15.96 -13.91 25.93
C SER A 193 15.67 -13.81 27.43
N PHE A 194 15.55 -12.60 27.98
CA PHE A 194 15.13 -12.37 29.37
C PHE A 194 13.62 -12.58 29.57
N GLY A 195 12.84 -12.75 28.50
CA GLY A 195 11.37 -12.94 28.60
C GLY A 195 10.64 -11.69 29.11
N LYS A 196 11.26 -10.51 28.96
CA LYS A 196 10.71 -9.21 29.37
C LYS A 196 10.60 -8.28 28.16
N PRO A 197 9.69 -7.30 28.20
CA PRO A 197 9.63 -6.23 27.19
C PRO A 197 10.98 -5.52 27.06
N PHE A 198 11.34 -5.15 25.83
CA PHE A 198 12.58 -4.43 25.52
C PHE A 198 12.31 -3.10 24.82
N ARG A 199 13.14 -2.09 25.11
CA ARG A 199 13.25 -0.85 24.33
C ARG A 199 14.69 -0.40 24.12
N PHE A 200 14.86 0.38 23.06
CA PHE A 200 16.00 1.29 22.95
C PHE A 200 15.56 2.72 23.31
N TRP A 201 16.37 3.43 24.09
CA TRP A 201 16.29 4.88 24.23
C TRP A 201 17.35 5.57 23.36
N ALA A 202 17.19 6.87 23.10
CA ALA A 202 18.01 7.64 22.16
C ALA A 202 18.05 7.08 20.73
N ILE A 203 16.96 6.46 20.28
CA ILE A 203 16.76 6.16 18.86
C ILE A 203 16.46 7.44 18.07
N PRO A 204 16.74 7.48 16.76
CA PRO A 204 16.21 8.51 15.89
C PRO A 204 14.68 8.53 15.95
N ASP A 205 14.07 9.71 15.93
CA ASP A 205 12.62 9.85 16.04
C ASP A 205 11.99 10.18 14.68
N GLY A 206 11.18 9.27 14.15
CA GLY A 206 10.52 9.40 12.85
C GLY A 206 10.13 8.06 12.23
N LYS A 207 9.25 8.11 11.21
CA LYS A 207 8.60 6.93 10.60
C LYS A 207 9.54 5.79 10.25
N THR A 208 10.65 6.07 9.57
CA THR A 208 11.64 5.04 9.19
C THR A 208 12.27 4.33 10.39
N SER A 209 12.50 5.05 11.49
CA SER A 209 13.00 4.46 12.73
C SER A 209 11.92 3.64 13.44
N TRP A 210 10.70 4.18 13.54
CA TRP A 210 9.56 3.50 14.14
C TRP A 210 9.21 2.20 13.41
N GLU A 211 9.19 2.22 12.08
CA GLU A 211 9.00 1.05 11.22
C GLU A 211 10.02 -0.03 11.51
N PHE A 212 11.31 0.36 11.48
CA PHE A 212 12.40 -0.58 11.68
C PHE A 212 12.26 -1.31 13.02
N PHE A 213 12.06 -0.56 14.12
CA PHE A 213 11.95 -1.16 15.45
C PHE A 213 10.66 -1.94 15.64
N ALA A 214 9.54 -1.49 15.05
CA ALA A 214 8.29 -2.24 15.04
C ALA A 214 8.45 -3.62 14.36
N HIS A 215 9.16 -3.67 13.24
CA HIS A 215 9.41 -4.92 12.50
C HIS A 215 10.49 -5.81 13.13
N ASN A 216 11.44 -5.23 13.88
CA ASN A 216 12.55 -5.97 14.47
C ASN A 216 12.32 -6.40 15.93
N GLY A 217 11.09 -6.32 16.43
CA GLY A 217 10.68 -6.98 17.68
C GLY A 217 10.96 -6.20 18.97
N VAL A 218 11.19 -4.89 18.86
CA VAL A 218 11.18 -3.97 20.02
C VAL A 218 9.75 -3.87 20.57
N ASP A 219 9.61 -3.99 21.89
CA ASP A 219 8.29 -4.00 22.54
C ASP A 219 7.77 -2.61 22.85
N PHE A 220 8.66 -1.65 23.15
CA PHE A 220 8.31 -0.24 23.31
C PHE A 220 9.15 0.65 22.38
N ILE A 221 8.50 1.35 21.46
CA ILE A 221 9.13 2.35 20.59
C ILE A 221 9.21 3.67 21.36
N ASN A 222 10.43 4.20 21.48
CA ASN A 222 10.70 5.46 22.16
C ASN A 222 10.49 6.65 21.20
N THR A 223 9.70 7.64 21.61
CA THR A 223 9.41 8.80 20.75
C THR A 223 9.08 10.04 21.59
N ASP A 224 9.46 11.22 21.09
CA ASP A 224 9.03 12.53 21.58
C ASP A 224 7.74 13.00 20.84
N HIS A 225 7.28 12.21 19.86
CA HIS A 225 6.08 12.44 19.03
C HIS A 225 5.06 11.30 19.19
N PRO A 226 4.49 11.10 20.40
CA PRO A 226 3.67 9.93 20.70
C PRO A 226 2.42 9.80 19.83
N LYS A 227 1.78 10.92 19.45
CA LYS A 227 0.58 10.89 18.59
C LYS A 227 0.91 10.33 17.21
N GLU A 228 1.89 10.94 16.55
CA GLU A 228 2.32 10.58 15.20
C GLU A 228 2.86 9.15 15.15
N CYS A 229 3.59 8.73 16.20
CA CYS A 229 4.11 7.38 16.31
C CYS A 229 3.00 6.34 16.51
N VAL A 230 2.03 6.60 17.40
CA VAL A 230 0.87 5.69 17.59
C VAL A 230 0.09 5.56 16.29
N GLU A 231 -0.29 6.67 15.66
CA GLU A 231 -1.04 6.66 14.39
C GLU A 231 -0.29 5.89 13.30
N TYR A 232 1.03 6.02 13.22
CA TYR A 232 1.84 5.29 12.25
C TYR A 232 1.90 3.79 12.54
N VAL A 233 2.26 3.41 13.77
CA VAL A 233 2.50 2.00 14.15
C VAL A 233 1.20 1.19 14.16
N GLU A 234 0.08 1.79 14.56
CA GLU A 234 -1.24 1.12 14.50
C GLU A 234 -1.66 0.80 13.06
N ASN A 235 -1.33 1.69 12.11
CA ASN A 235 -1.66 1.50 10.70
C ASN A 235 -0.63 0.68 9.92
N LEU A 236 0.56 0.44 10.48
CA LEU A 236 1.67 -0.24 9.79
C LEU A 236 1.27 -1.62 9.25
N LYS A 237 0.50 -2.40 10.01
CA LYS A 237 0.02 -3.72 9.56
C LYS A 237 -0.90 -3.64 8.33
N HIS A 238 -1.69 -2.57 8.20
CA HIS A 238 -2.56 -2.35 7.04
C HIS A 238 -1.80 -1.83 5.83
N ARG A 239 -0.65 -1.18 6.07
CA ARG A 239 0.26 -0.65 5.06
C ARG A 239 1.26 -1.69 4.57
N THR A 240 1.52 -2.74 5.33
CA THR A 240 2.47 -3.79 4.97
C THR A 240 1.76 -4.99 4.34
N PHE A 241 2.24 -5.44 3.19
CA PHE A 241 1.74 -6.61 2.49
C PHE A 241 2.89 -7.55 2.09
N THR A 242 2.71 -8.85 2.35
CA THR A 242 3.63 -9.90 1.90
C THR A 242 2.98 -10.69 0.77
N ASN A 243 3.56 -10.59 -0.41
CA ASN A 243 3.02 -11.21 -1.61
C ASN A 243 3.24 -12.73 -1.64
N ALA A 244 2.19 -13.46 -2.02
CA ALA A 244 2.20 -14.91 -2.21
C ALA A 244 1.86 -15.33 -3.66
N VAL A 245 1.59 -14.38 -4.55
CA VAL A 245 1.12 -14.61 -5.92
C VAL A 245 2.17 -14.05 -6.89
N PHE A 246 2.65 -14.86 -7.83
CA PHE A 246 3.78 -14.49 -8.69
C PHE A 246 3.44 -14.56 -10.19
N SER A 247 4.03 -13.68 -10.98
CA SER A 247 4.02 -13.75 -12.45
C SER A 247 5.31 -14.38 -12.94
N GLU A 248 5.22 -15.36 -13.85
CA GLU A 248 6.38 -15.92 -14.52
C GLU A 248 6.88 -14.93 -15.59
N VAL A 249 8.15 -14.53 -15.47
CA VAL A 249 8.74 -13.53 -16.37
C VAL A 249 9.03 -14.15 -17.72
N TYR A 250 8.33 -13.67 -18.75
CA TYR A 250 8.60 -14.00 -20.14
C TYR A 250 9.63 -13.05 -20.74
N GLN A 251 10.62 -13.63 -21.45
CA GLN A 251 11.63 -12.87 -22.18
C GLN A 251 11.18 -12.66 -23.63
N PRO A 252 10.81 -11.42 -24.03
CA PRO A 252 10.37 -11.14 -25.40
C PRO A 252 11.48 -11.43 -26.41
N LYS A 253 11.13 -12.02 -27.56
CA LYS A 253 12.13 -12.46 -28.55
C LYS A 253 12.75 -11.30 -29.36
N PHE A 254 12.07 -10.17 -29.45
CA PHE A 254 12.46 -9.00 -30.25
C PHE A 254 12.73 -9.28 -31.74
N SER A 255 12.24 -10.39 -32.28
CA SER A 255 12.55 -10.90 -33.64
C SER A 255 12.20 -9.93 -34.78
N TYR A 256 11.37 -8.92 -34.51
CA TYR A 256 10.86 -7.93 -35.47
C TYR A 256 11.28 -6.50 -35.15
N LEU A 257 12.05 -6.27 -34.09
CA LEU A 257 12.61 -4.96 -33.78
C LEU A 257 13.51 -4.56 -34.97
N LYS A 258 13.20 -3.45 -35.65
CA LYS A 258 13.86 -2.95 -36.90
C LYS A 258 13.46 -3.64 -38.21
N LYS A 259 12.59 -4.65 -38.20
CA LYS A 259 11.98 -5.14 -39.44
C LYS A 259 10.74 -4.30 -39.66
N ASN A 260 10.67 -3.54 -40.76
CA ASN A 260 9.54 -2.66 -41.10
C ASN A 260 8.28 -3.50 -41.47
N VAL A 261 7.81 -4.31 -40.52
CA VAL A 261 6.67 -5.20 -40.64
C VAL A 261 5.41 -4.35 -40.47
N PRO A 262 4.50 -4.31 -41.46
CA PRO A 262 3.26 -3.56 -41.33
C PRO A 262 2.41 -4.06 -40.17
N VAL A 263 1.82 -3.14 -39.41
CA VAL A 263 0.87 -3.47 -38.34
C VAL A 263 -0.43 -3.98 -38.95
N LYS A 264 -0.92 -5.09 -38.43
CA LYS A 264 -2.15 -5.80 -38.81
C LYS A 264 -3.11 -5.95 -37.63
N ASN A 265 -2.57 -6.23 -36.45
CA ASN A 265 -3.34 -6.40 -35.23
C ASN A 265 -2.85 -5.41 -34.17
N VAL A 266 -3.76 -4.94 -33.32
CA VAL A 266 -3.44 -4.04 -32.21
C VAL A 266 -4.06 -4.60 -30.93
N ILE A 267 -3.25 -4.69 -29.88
CA ILE A 267 -3.66 -5.05 -28.54
C ILE A 267 -3.34 -3.86 -27.63
N LEU A 268 -4.36 -3.27 -27.02
CA LEU A 268 -4.24 -2.20 -26.03
C LEU A 268 -4.57 -2.77 -24.65
N LEU A 269 -3.60 -2.78 -23.74
CA LEU A 269 -3.77 -3.20 -22.35
C LEU A 269 -3.80 -1.97 -21.44
N ILE A 270 -4.82 -1.87 -20.59
CA ILE A 270 -5.03 -0.78 -19.62
C ILE A 270 -5.06 -1.38 -18.22
N GLY A 271 -4.11 -1.03 -17.37
CA GLY A 271 -4.25 -1.27 -15.93
C GLY A 271 -4.86 -0.02 -15.32
N ASP A 272 -6.16 -0.04 -14.99
CA ASP A 272 -6.86 1.13 -14.44
C ASP A 272 -6.14 1.59 -13.16
N GLY A 273 -5.80 2.88 -13.06
CA GLY A 273 -5.06 3.44 -11.91
C GLY A 273 -3.59 2.98 -11.76
N ASN A 274 -3.04 2.23 -12.73
CA ASN A 274 -1.72 1.58 -12.62
C ASN A 274 -0.54 2.51 -12.95
N GLY A 275 -0.32 3.51 -12.10
CA GLY A 275 0.83 4.42 -12.16
C GLY A 275 2.20 3.75 -11.90
N LEU A 276 3.27 4.55 -11.93
CA LEU A 276 4.64 4.04 -11.74
C LEU A 276 4.85 3.37 -10.37
N SER A 277 4.23 3.89 -9.31
CA SER A 277 4.32 3.30 -7.97
C SER A 277 3.59 1.96 -7.89
N GLN A 278 2.40 1.85 -8.49
CA GLN A 278 1.62 0.61 -8.57
C GLN A 278 2.43 -0.47 -9.30
N ILE A 279 2.96 -0.13 -10.48
CA ILE A 279 3.86 -1.02 -11.25
C ILE A 279 5.07 -1.41 -10.41
N SER A 280 5.75 -0.45 -9.78
CA SER A 280 6.93 -0.71 -8.96
C SER A 280 6.62 -1.66 -7.81
N SER A 281 5.45 -1.55 -7.19
CA SER A 281 5.05 -2.44 -6.10
C SER A 281 4.93 -3.90 -6.56
N SER A 282 4.30 -4.13 -7.71
CA SER A 282 4.21 -5.47 -8.32
C SER A 282 5.58 -5.99 -8.77
N VAL A 283 6.46 -5.12 -9.30
CA VAL A 283 7.83 -5.51 -9.70
C VAL A 283 8.64 -5.97 -8.49
N LEU A 284 8.70 -5.14 -7.43
CA LEU A 284 9.52 -5.42 -6.24
C LEU A 284 9.02 -6.66 -5.49
N THR A 285 7.71 -6.86 -5.40
CA THR A 285 7.10 -8.05 -4.78
C THR A 285 7.09 -9.28 -5.69
N ASN A 286 7.42 -9.15 -6.98
CA ASN A 286 7.74 -10.26 -7.89
C ASN A 286 9.25 -10.45 -8.05
N LYS A 287 10.01 -10.23 -6.98
CA LYS A 287 11.47 -10.42 -6.94
C LYS A 287 12.25 -9.52 -7.91
N GLY A 288 11.72 -8.32 -8.15
CA GLY A 288 12.37 -7.26 -8.93
C GLY A 288 12.15 -7.37 -10.45
N GLN A 289 11.29 -8.27 -10.94
CA GLN A 289 11.06 -8.44 -12.38
C GLN A 289 9.62 -8.78 -12.71
N LEU A 290 9.16 -8.27 -13.86
CA LEU A 290 7.91 -8.63 -14.53
C LEU A 290 8.17 -8.81 -16.03
N THR A 291 7.26 -9.44 -16.77
CA THR A 291 7.33 -9.44 -18.25
C THR A 291 7.31 -8.01 -18.79
N LEU A 292 6.49 -7.15 -18.20
CA LEU A 292 6.43 -5.71 -18.52
C LEU A 292 7.82 -5.04 -18.49
N THR A 293 8.62 -5.34 -17.47
CA THR A 293 9.96 -4.73 -17.29
C THR A 293 11.01 -5.23 -18.30
N GLN A 294 10.69 -6.26 -19.10
CA GLN A 294 11.58 -6.72 -20.17
C GLN A 294 11.41 -5.90 -21.46
N LEU A 295 10.38 -5.05 -21.57
CA LEU A 295 10.10 -4.25 -22.76
C LEU A 295 11.06 -3.07 -22.90
N LYS A 296 11.41 -2.73 -24.15
CA LYS A 296 12.44 -1.72 -24.47
C LYS A 296 11.88 -0.35 -24.83
N ASN A 297 10.66 -0.30 -25.38
CA ASN A 297 10.04 0.94 -25.83
C ASN A 297 9.13 1.46 -24.72
N ILE A 298 9.51 2.60 -24.15
CA ILE A 298 8.83 3.22 -23.01
C ILE A 298 8.61 4.71 -23.32
N GLY A 299 7.42 5.20 -22.99
CA GLY A 299 7.02 6.60 -23.02
C GLY A 299 6.25 7.00 -21.77
N LEU A 300 5.87 8.27 -21.67
CA LEU A 300 5.02 8.80 -20.61
C LEU A 300 3.87 9.61 -21.22
N ILE A 301 2.70 9.57 -20.59
CA ILE A 301 1.53 10.34 -21.01
C ILE A 301 1.01 11.27 -19.90
N LYS A 302 0.50 12.42 -20.34
CA LYS A 302 -0.33 13.32 -19.54
C LYS A 302 -1.80 12.93 -19.68
N THR A 303 -2.50 12.78 -18.56
CA THR A 303 -3.83 12.18 -18.52
C THR A 303 -4.96 13.15 -18.20
N THR A 304 -4.66 14.44 -17.96
CA THR A 304 -5.66 15.46 -17.58
C THR A 304 -6.91 15.45 -18.45
N ALA A 305 -8.08 15.67 -17.85
CA ALA A 305 -9.34 15.80 -18.56
C ALA A 305 -9.49 17.21 -19.17
N ALA A 306 -10.55 17.42 -19.97
CA ALA A 306 -10.83 18.72 -20.58
C ALA A 306 -11.32 19.77 -19.56
N ASP A 307 -11.94 19.33 -18.46
CA ASP A 307 -12.53 20.19 -17.42
C ASP A 307 -11.90 20.02 -16.04
N ASN A 308 -10.91 19.13 -15.89
CA ASN A 308 -10.28 18.86 -14.61
C ASN A 308 -8.79 18.53 -14.74
N PHE A 309 -8.02 18.95 -13.74
CA PHE A 309 -6.60 18.62 -13.60
C PHE A 309 -6.39 17.11 -13.42
N THR A 310 -7.26 16.47 -12.63
CA THR A 310 -7.25 15.02 -12.43
C THR A 310 -8.38 14.38 -13.22
N THR A 311 -8.04 13.45 -14.13
CA THR A 311 -9.03 12.73 -14.94
C THR A 311 -9.72 11.64 -14.14
N ASP A 312 -10.90 11.21 -14.59
CA ASP A 312 -11.47 9.90 -14.23
C ASP A 312 -11.27 8.87 -15.35
N SER A 313 -11.58 7.60 -15.08
CA SER A 313 -11.47 6.50 -16.05
C SER A 313 -12.31 6.74 -17.31
N ALA A 314 -13.47 7.39 -17.19
CA ALA A 314 -14.34 7.69 -18.32
C ALA A 314 -13.68 8.65 -19.32
N ALA A 315 -13.17 9.79 -18.83
CA ALA A 315 -12.48 10.76 -19.68
C ALA A 315 -11.14 10.21 -20.19
N GLY A 316 -10.39 9.47 -19.35
CA GLY A 316 -9.13 8.84 -19.70
C GLY A 316 -9.28 7.82 -20.83
N ALA A 317 -10.23 6.89 -20.69
CA ALA A 317 -10.52 5.88 -21.71
C ALA A 317 -11.14 6.50 -22.98
N THR A 318 -12.00 7.52 -22.86
CA THR A 318 -12.53 8.23 -24.03
C THR A 318 -11.42 8.90 -24.84
N ALA A 319 -10.39 9.45 -24.19
CA ALA A 319 -9.22 9.99 -24.88
C ALA A 319 -8.48 8.92 -25.70
N PHE A 320 -8.29 7.71 -25.15
CA PHE A 320 -7.70 6.58 -25.87
C PHE A 320 -8.58 6.08 -27.02
N ALA A 321 -9.89 6.03 -26.80
CA ALA A 321 -10.83 5.47 -27.73
C ALA A 321 -11.15 6.41 -28.90
N THR A 322 -11.07 7.73 -28.72
CA THR A 322 -11.58 8.70 -29.70
C THR A 322 -10.54 9.70 -30.21
N GLY A 323 -9.38 9.78 -29.55
CA GLY A 323 -8.34 10.76 -29.86
C GLY A 323 -8.68 12.19 -29.45
N LYS A 324 -9.77 12.41 -28.70
CA LYS A 324 -10.17 13.70 -28.15
C LYS A 324 -10.27 13.64 -26.63
N LYS A 325 -9.75 14.68 -25.97
CA LYS A 325 -10.01 14.93 -24.55
C LYS A 325 -11.50 15.26 -24.37
N THR A 326 -12.05 14.81 -23.25
CA THR A 326 -13.44 15.09 -22.86
C THR A 326 -13.52 15.41 -21.37
N LYS A 327 -14.73 15.69 -20.88
CA LYS A 327 -15.00 15.99 -19.47
C LYS A 327 -15.01 14.71 -18.63
N ASN A 328 -14.69 14.83 -17.34
CA ASN A 328 -14.85 13.70 -16.42
C ASN A 328 -16.27 13.13 -16.52
N ARG A 329 -16.38 11.81 -16.36
CA ARG A 329 -17.61 11.02 -16.47
C ARG A 329 -18.16 10.84 -17.89
N PHE A 330 -17.66 11.55 -18.91
CA PHE A 330 -18.18 11.41 -20.28
C PHE A 330 -17.61 10.16 -20.96
N ILE A 331 -18.46 9.42 -21.67
CA ILE A 331 -18.14 8.17 -22.36
C ILE A 331 -18.34 8.37 -23.86
N GLY A 332 -17.27 8.30 -24.67
CA GLY A 332 -17.36 8.32 -26.13
C GLY A 332 -17.96 9.60 -26.74
N VAL A 333 -18.01 10.69 -25.99
CA VAL A 333 -18.51 12.00 -26.44
C VAL A 333 -17.43 13.07 -26.27
N ASP A 334 -17.47 14.13 -27.09
CA ASP A 334 -16.59 15.29 -26.90
C ASP A 334 -16.99 16.15 -25.69
N ALA A 335 -16.24 17.22 -25.41
CA ALA A 335 -16.45 18.08 -24.25
C ALA A 335 -17.81 18.81 -24.25
N GLU A 336 -18.46 18.91 -25.41
CA GLU A 336 -19.81 19.44 -25.61
C GLU A 336 -20.89 18.34 -25.45
N GLY A 337 -20.49 17.08 -25.27
CA GLY A 337 -21.37 15.93 -25.10
C GLY A 337 -21.94 15.40 -26.43
N LYS A 338 -21.28 15.68 -27.56
CA LYS A 338 -21.65 15.14 -28.87
C LYS A 338 -20.91 13.83 -29.12
N LYS A 339 -21.61 12.85 -29.68
CA LYS A 339 -21.06 11.54 -30.06
C LYS A 339 -19.89 11.71 -31.03
N ILE A 340 -18.79 11.04 -30.73
CA ILE A 340 -17.58 10.98 -31.57
C ILE A 340 -17.23 9.51 -31.83
N PRO A 341 -16.93 9.10 -33.08
CA PRO A 341 -16.62 7.71 -33.37
C PRO A 341 -15.43 7.22 -32.54
N ASN A 342 -15.60 6.07 -31.90
CA ASN A 342 -14.52 5.43 -31.15
C ASN A 342 -13.71 4.48 -32.06
N LEU A 343 -12.56 4.01 -31.54
CA LEU A 343 -11.61 3.22 -32.29
C LEU A 343 -12.20 1.89 -32.77
N THR A 344 -13.12 1.28 -32.03
CA THR A 344 -13.72 0.01 -32.46
C THR A 344 -14.68 0.24 -33.63
N GLU A 345 -15.46 1.32 -33.61
CA GLU A 345 -16.34 1.69 -34.72
C GLU A 345 -15.54 1.96 -36.00
N ILE A 346 -14.51 2.81 -35.90
CA ILE A 346 -13.64 3.18 -37.03
C ILE A 346 -12.96 1.94 -37.62
N LEU A 347 -12.45 1.04 -36.77
CA LEU A 347 -11.73 -0.14 -37.24
C LEU A 347 -12.67 -1.22 -37.78
N SER A 348 -13.87 -1.37 -37.21
CA SER A 348 -14.90 -2.27 -37.75
C SER A 348 -15.33 -1.87 -39.16
N GLU A 349 -15.47 -0.57 -39.46
CA GLU A 349 -15.72 -0.09 -40.83
C GLU A 349 -14.59 -0.43 -41.81
N LYS A 350 -13.36 -0.55 -41.29
CA LYS A 350 -12.17 -0.98 -42.05
C LYS A 350 -11.98 -2.50 -42.08
N GLY A 351 -12.98 -3.26 -41.63
CA GLY A 351 -13.01 -4.72 -41.69
C GLY A 351 -12.26 -5.43 -40.56
N PHE A 352 -11.92 -4.72 -39.47
CA PHE A 352 -11.32 -5.34 -38.30
C PHE A 352 -12.37 -6.04 -37.44
N ASN A 353 -11.99 -7.16 -36.84
CA ASN A 353 -12.71 -7.63 -35.67
C ASN A 353 -12.29 -6.83 -34.45
N THR A 354 -13.22 -6.58 -33.55
CA THR A 354 -13.00 -5.73 -32.37
C THR A 354 -13.39 -6.47 -31.10
N GLY A 355 -12.53 -6.38 -30.08
CA GLY A 355 -12.66 -7.10 -28.82
C GLY A 355 -12.47 -6.20 -27.60
N VAL A 356 -13.23 -6.46 -26.54
CA VAL A 356 -13.07 -5.81 -25.21
C VAL A 356 -13.00 -6.89 -24.13
N ILE A 357 -11.94 -6.89 -23.33
CA ILE A 357 -11.83 -7.72 -22.13
C ILE A 357 -11.68 -6.79 -20.92
N THR A 358 -12.39 -7.03 -19.83
CA THR A 358 -12.23 -6.27 -18.59
C THR A 358 -12.46 -7.14 -17.35
N THR A 359 -11.81 -6.80 -16.24
CA THR A 359 -12.15 -7.33 -14.90
C THR A 359 -13.17 -6.46 -14.16
N ASP A 360 -13.70 -5.41 -14.79
CA ASP A 360 -14.90 -4.70 -14.36
C ASP A 360 -16.15 -5.31 -15.02
N GLU A 361 -17.31 -4.69 -14.76
CA GLU A 361 -18.52 -4.89 -15.53
C GLU A 361 -18.36 -4.31 -16.95
N ILE A 362 -19.04 -4.91 -17.94
CA ILE A 362 -18.97 -4.39 -19.33
C ILE A 362 -19.46 -2.93 -19.44
N VAL A 363 -20.38 -2.53 -18.56
CA VAL A 363 -20.91 -1.16 -18.48
C VAL A 363 -19.98 -0.18 -17.73
N GLY A 364 -18.85 -0.67 -17.22
CA GLY A 364 -17.82 0.14 -16.59
C GLY A 364 -17.29 1.24 -17.52
N ALA A 365 -16.64 2.24 -16.95
CA ALA A 365 -16.24 3.44 -17.69
C ALA A 365 -15.21 3.14 -18.80
N THR A 366 -14.13 2.44 -18.46
CA THR A 366 -13.08 2.07 -19.40
C THR A 366 -13.57 1.20 -20.56
N PRO A 367 -14.31 0.08 -20.35
CA PRO A 367 -14.78 -0.75 -21.45
C PRO A 367 -15.82 -0.04 -22.31
N SER A 368 -16.73 0.72 -21.70
CA SER A 368 -17.81 1.41 -22.42
C SER A 368 -17.31 2.53 -23.33
N ALA A 369 -16.19 3.20 -23.01
CA ALA A 369 -15.59 4.20 -23.90
C ALA A 369 -15.22 3.66 -25.30
N PHE A 370 -15.04 2.34 -25.43
CA PHE A 370 -14.72 1.68 -26.69
C PHE A 370 -15.94 1.19 -27.48
N TYR A 371 -17.18 1.37 -26.99
CA TYR A 371 -18.37 0.95 -27.74
C TYR A 371 -19.63 1.80 -27.55
N ALA A 372 -19.68 2.67 -26.53
CA ALA A 372 -20.86 3.45 -26.14
C ALA A 372 -20.62 4.95 -26.24
N HIS A 373 -21.71 5.73 -26.18
CA HIS A 373 -21.66 7.20 -26.24
C HIS A 373 -22.67 7.84 -25.29
N GLN A 374 -22.24 8.17 -24.07
CA GLN A 374 -23.10 8.73 -23.02
C GLN A 374 -22.45 9.92 -22.32
N LYS A 375 -23.27 10.85 -21.85
CA LYS A 375 -22.81 12.07 -21.15
C LYS A 375 -22.44 11.82 -19.69
N ASP A 376 -22.66 10.62 -19.19
CA ASP A 376 -22.34 10.28 -17.80
C ASP A 376 -22.13 8.77 -17.67
N ARG A 377 -21.03 8.36 -17.02
CA ARG A 377 -20.67 6.96 -16.77
C ARG A 377 -21.68 6.21 -15.89
N GLY A 378 -22.55 6.92 -15.16
CA GLY A 378 -23.64 6.34 -14.37
C GLY A 378 -24.88 5.96 -15.19
N MET A 379 -24.91 6.26 -16.50
CA MET A 379 -25.99 5.86 -17.41
C MET A 379 -25.87 4.38 -17.82
N GLU A 380 -25.70 3.48 -16.84
CA GLU A 380 -25.40 2.05 -17.07
C GLU A 380 -26.43 1.35 -17.97
N LYS A 381 -27.70 1.74 -17.87
CA LYS A 381 -28.76 1.16 -18.69
C LYS A 381 -28.60 1.55 -20.16
N GLU A 382 -28.37 2.83 -20.43
CA GLU A 382 -28.14 3.35 -21.78
C GLU A 382 -26.81 2.84 -22.36
N ILE A 383 -25.78 2.68 -21.52
CA ILE A 383 -24.52 2.02 -21.89
C ILE A 383 -24.78 0.55 -22.28
N ALA A 384 -25.60 -0.18 -21.52
CA ALA A 384 -25.97 -1.55 -21.86
C ALA A 384 -26.78 -1.62 -23.17
N GLU A 385 -27.63 -0.64 -23.45
CA GLU A 385 -28.36 -0.52 -24.73
C GLU A 385 -27.40 -0.24 -25.90
N ASP A 386 -26.40 0.62 -25.72
CA ASP A 386 -25.35 0.87 -26.72
C ASP A 386 -24.57 -0.43 -27.06
N LEU A 387 -24.29 -1.28 -26.06
CA LEU A 387 -23.61 -2.57 -26.27
C LEU A 387 -24.36 -3.47 -27.27
N LEU A 388 -25.70 -3.47 -27.23
CA LEU A 388 -26.54 -4.29 -28.11
C LEU A 388 -26.41 -3.89 -29.58
N THR A 389 -26.14 -2.62 -29.85
CA THR A 389 -25.97 -2.08 -31.21
C THR A 389 -24.50 -1.94 -31.63
N SER A 390 -23.58 -2.21 -30.70
CA SER A 390 -22.15 -2.10 -30.92
C SER A 390 -21.63 -3.00 -32.06
N LYS A 391 -20.48 -2.60 -32.60
CA LYS A 391 -19.77 -3.34 -33.66
C LYS A 391 -18.80 -4.39 -33.11
N LEU A 392 -18.76 -4.60 -31.80
CA LEU A 392 -17.89 -5.58 -31.16
C LEU A 392 -18.13 -6.98 -31.72
N THR A 393 -17.02 -7.69 -31.97
CA THR A 393 -16.99 -9.10 -32.36
C THR A 393 -16.85 -10.00 -31.13
N PHE A 394 -16.16 -9.51 -30.10
CA PHE A 394 -15.90 -10.26 -28.88
C PHE A 394 -15.99 -9.34 -27.66
N PHE A 395 -16.55 -9.82 -26.55
CA PHE A 395 -16.22 -9.25 -25.25
C PHE A 395 -16.14 -10.30 -24.15
N ALA A 396 -15.38 -9.99 -23.11
CA ALA A 396 -15.37 -10.74 -21.86
C ALA A 396 -15.29 -9.83 -20.64
N SER A 397 -16.17 -10.01 -19.67
CA SER A 397 -16.33 -9.06 -18.55
C SER A 397 -17.09 -9.66 -17.37
N GLY A 398 -17.16 -8.94 -16.26
CA GLY A 398 -18.26 -9.09 -15.29
C GLY A 398 -19.58 -8.49 -15.81
N GLY A 399 -20.57 -8.38 -14.92
CA GLY A 399 -21.79 -7.61 -15.16
C GLY A 399 -22.86 -8.33 -15.99
N LYS A 400 -22.92 -9.67 -15.97
CA LYS A 400 -23.99 -10.43 -16.64
C LYS A 400 -25.39 -9.98 -16.23
N SER A 401 -25.58 -9.59 -14.98
CA SER A 401 -26.86 -9.13 -14.43
C SER A 401 -27.37 -7.82 -15.06
N LYS A 402 -26.46 -7.04 -15.65
CA LYS A 402 -26.77 -5.73 -16.27
C LYS A 402 -27.17 -5.84 -17.74
N ILE A 403 -26.89 -6.98 -18.38
CA ILE A 403 -27.10 -7.15 -19.82
C ILE A 403 -28.40 -7.91 -20.08
N SER A 404 -29.16 -7.41 -21.07
CA SER A 404 -30.39 -8.06 -21.54
C SER A 404 -30.10 -9.49 -22.04
N PRO A 405 -30.92 -10.49 -21.67
CA PRO A 405 -30.83 -11.85 -22.24
C PRO A 405 -31.03 -11.90 -23.76
N LYS A 406 -31.65 -10.86 -24.35
CA LYS A 406 -31.81 -10.70 -25.79
C LYS A 406 -30.66 -9.86 -26.34
N HIS A 407 -29.61 -10.52 -26.79
CA HIS A 407 -28.46 -9.87 -27.41
C HIS A 407 -27.94 -10.66 -28.62
N GLN A 408 -27.20 -9.97 -29.49
CA GLN A 408 -26.62 -10.52 -30.73
C GLN A 408 -25.40 -11.44 -30.54
N PHE A 409 -24.88 -11.54 -29.31
CA PHE A 409 -23.71 -12.36 -29.00
C PHE A 409 -24.11 -13.79 -28.66
N SER A 410 -23.35 -14.78 -29.14
CA SER A 410 -23.36 -16.12 -28.54
C SER A 410 -22.60 -16.08 -27.22
N ILE A 411 -22.97 -16.91 -26.25
CA ILE A 411 -22.33 -16.94 -24.92
C ILE A 411 -21.45 -18.19 -24.82
N ALA A 412 -20.16 -18.01 -24.53
CA ALA A 412 -19.32 -19.09 -24.02
C ALA A 412 -19.59 -19.27 -22.53
N ASN A 413 -19.61 -20.51 -22.05
CA ASN A 413 -19.87 -20.80 -20.62
C ASN A 413 -18.57 -20.95 -19.82
N GLN A 414 -17.48 -21.31 -20.50
CA GLN A 414 -16.16 -21.50 -19.89
C GLN A 414 -15.05 -20.82 -20.73
N PRO A 415 -13.95 -20.35 -20.10
CA PRO A 415 -12.85 -19.70 -20.82
C PRO A 415 -12.27 -20.54 -21.97
N GLU A 416 -12.19 -21.86 -21.78
CA GLU A 416 -11.61 -22.82 -22.72
C GLU A 416 -12.43 -22.96 -24.01
N GLU A 417 -13.73 -22.64 -23.96
CA GLU A 417 -14.62 -22.68 -25.12
C GLU A 417 -14.39 -21.50 -26.07
N ILE A 418 -13.80 -20.40 -25.59
CA ILE A 418 -13.70 -19.14 -26.34
C ILE A 418 -12.85 -19.31 -27.60
N GLY A 419 -11.63 -19.83 -27.47
CA GLY A 419 -10.66 -19.86 -28.58
C GLY A 419 -11.11 -20.70 -29.79
N GLY A 420 -11.81 -21.80 -29.53
CA GLY A 420 -12.34 -22.72 -30.55
C GLY A 420 -13.66 -22.27 -31.16
N ASN A 421 -14.38 -21.35 -30.52
CA ASN A 421 -15.73 -20.95 -30.90
C ASN A 421 -15.80 -20.38 -32.33
N LYS A 422 -16.90 -20.67 -33.04
CA LYS A 422 -17.11 -20.23 -34.43
C LYS A 422 -18.11 -19.08 -34.58
N ALA A 423 -18.86 -18.74 -33.52
CA ALA A 423 -19.88 -17.70 -33.54
C ALA A 423 -19.35 -16.36 -34.07
N ASP A 424 -20.14 -15.65 -34.88
CA ASP A 424 -19.74 -14.37 -35.47
C ASP A 424 -19.49 -13.30 -34.41
N LYS A 425 -20.34 -13.26 -33.38
CA LYS A 425 -20.20 -12.43 -32.18
C LYS A 425 -20.22 -13.30 -30.94
N LEU A 426 -19.24 -13.13 -30.06
CA LEU A 426 -19.08 -13.95 -28.85
C LEU A 426 -18.96 -13.09 -27.58
N ALA A 427 -19.61 -13.52 -26.52
CA ALA A 427 -19.53 -12.96 -25.18
C ALA A 427 -19.07 -14.04 -24.20
N TYR A 428 -18.30 -13.65 -23.19
CA TYR A 428 -18.01 -14.48 -22.02
C TYR A 428 -18.17 -13.65 -20.74
N PHE A 429 -19.01 -14.12 -19.81
CA PHE A 429 -19.18 -13.44 -18.53
C PHE A 429 -18.34 -14.14 -17.45
N MET A 430 -17.37 -13.43 -16.89
CA MET A 430 -16.52 -13.89 -15.79
C MET A 430 -17.29 -13.96 -14.46
N SER A 431 -18.33 -13.13 -14.30
CA SER A 431 -19.16 -13.04 -13.10
C SER A 431 -20.50 -12.33 -13.37
N ASP A 432 -21.45 -12.48 -12.45
CA ASP A 432 -22.75 -11.81 -12.55
C ASP A 432 -22.67 -10.30 -12.35
N ASN A 433 -21.75 -9.84 -11.49
CA ASN A 433 -21.43 -8.42 -11.24
C ASN A 433 -19.95 -8.19 -11.57
N GLY A 434 -19.31 -7.16 -11.02
CA GLY A 434 -17.85 -6.96 -11.13
C GLY A 434 -17.03 -8.22 -10.79
N VAL A 435 -15.90 -8.41 -11.48
CA VAL A 435 -15.10 -9.62 -11.34
C VAL A 435 -14.36 -9.61 -9.99
N PRO A 436 -14.39 -10.70 -9.20
CA PRO A 436 -13.70 -10.74 -7.92
C PRO A 436 -12.22 -10.35 -8.01
N GLN A 437 -11.69 -9.76 -6.95
CA GLN A 437 -10.25 -9.47 -6.84
C GLN A 437 -9.43 -10.76 -6.73
N VAL A 438 -8.14 -10.69 -7.03
CA VAL A 438 -7.18 -11.81 -6.89
C VAL A 438 -7.13 -12.29 -5.44
N LEU A 439 -7.11 -11.38 -4.48
CA LEU A 439 -7.18 -11.73 -3.04
C LEU A 439 -8.50 -12.42 -2.64
N LYS A 440 -9.54 -12.32 -3.47
CA LYS A 440 -10.83 -13.01 -3.30
C LYS A 440 -10.92 -14.29 -4.13
N GLY A 441 -9.81 -14.81 -4.63
CA GLY A 441 -9.73 -16.13 -5.26
C GLY A 441 -9.93 -16.17 -6.77
N ARG A 442 -9.80 -15.04 -7.50
CA ARG A 442 -9.94 -15.01 -8.97
C ARG A 442 -8.94 -15.91 -9.72
N GLY A 443 -7.78 -16.19 -9.14
CA GLY A 443 -6.75 -17.01 -9.78
C GLY A 443 -6.22 -16.37 -11.08
N ASN A 444 -5.97 -17.18 -12.11
CA ASN A 444 -5.39 -16.74 -13.39
C ASN A 444 -6.45 -16.39 -14.46
N LEU A 445 -7.71 -16.16 -14.06
CA LEU A 445 -8.85 -16.04 -14.98
C LEU A 445 -8.62 -15.01 -16.09
N LEU A 446 -8.10 -13.82 -15.76
CA LEU A 446 -7.85 -12.76 -16.75
C LEU A 446 -6.90 -13.24 -17.84
N SER A 447 -5.74 -13.79 -17.45
CA SER A 447 -4.74 -14.28 -18.41
C SER A 447 -5.27 -15.41 -19.30
N ASN A 448 -6.08 -16.33 -18.74
CA ASN A 448 -6.72 -17.41 -19.49
C ASN A 448 -7.73 -16.87 -20.52
N VAL A 449 -8.54 -15.87 -20.15
CA VAL A 449 -9.50 -15.25 -21.05
C VAL A 449 -8.81 -14.45 -22.14
N VAL A 450 -7.71 -13.75 -21.83
CA VAL A 450 -6.88 -13.05 -22.83
C VAL A 450 -6.31 -14.02 -23.86
N GLU A 451 -5.69 -15.12 -23.42
CA GLU A 451 -5.11 -16.11 -24.33
C GLU A 451 -6.17 -16.71 -25.28
N ASN A 452 -7.33 -17.08 -24.73
CA ASN A 452 -8.40 -17.67 -25.53
C ASN A 452 -9.10 -16.62 -26.42
N GLY A 453 -9.30 -15.39 -25.96
CA GLY A 453 -9.87 -14.29 -26.74
C GLY A 453 -8.99 -13.90 -27.93
N LEU A 454 -7.67 -13.82 -27.73
CA LEU A 454 -6.70 -13.60 -28.82
C LEU A 454 -6.74 -14.74 -29.83
N THR A 455 -6.88 -15.98 -29.37
CA THR A 455 -7.04 -17.17 -30.23
C THR A 455 -8.33 -17.09 -31.05
N PHE A 456 -9.45 -16.70 -30.43
CA PHE A 456 -10.73 -16.51 -31.12
C PHE A 456 -10.63 -15.47 -32.25
N LEU A 457 -10.10 -14.27 -31.96
CA LEU A 457 -9.95 -13.21 -32.96
C LEU A 457 -8.98 -13.61 -34.08
N LYS A 458 -7.86 -14.27 -33.74
CA LYS A 458 -6.92 -14.81 -34.74
C LYS A 458 -7.60 -15.81 -35.68
N ASN A 459 -8.43 -16.71 -35.15
CA ASN A 459 -9.12 -17.75 -35.92
C ASN A 459 -10.13 -17.21 -36.93
N LYS A 460 -10.57 -15.95 -36.79
CA LYS A 460 -11.39 -15.25 -37.78
C LYS A 460 -10.64 -14.84 -39.04
N LYS A 461 -9.29 -14.96 -39.07
CA LYS A 461 -8.44 -14.65 -40.23
C LYS A 461 -8.64 -13.24 -40.80
N LYS A 462 -8.99 -12.28 -39.95
CA LYS A 462 -9.09 -10.85 -40.24
C LYS A 462 -8.18 -10.08 -39.28
N PRO A 463 -7.73 -8.87 -39.64
CA PRO A 463 -7.06 -7.99 -38.69
C PRO A 463 -7.99 -7.71 -37.50
N PHE A 464 -7.40 -7.43 -36.33
CA PHE A 464 -8.20 -7.15 -35.15
C PHE A 464 -7.62 -6.07 -34.25
N PHE A 465 -8.51 -5.45 -33.49
CA PHE A 465 -8.20 -4.61 -32.35
C PHE A 465 -8.79 -5.24 -31.09
N MET A 466 -8.00 -5.33 -30.02
CA MET A 466 -8.47 -5.79 -28.72
C MET A 466 -8.03 -4.83 -27.63
N MET A 467 -9.00 -4.31 -26.87
CA MET A 467 -8.74 -3.62 -25.61
C MET A 467 -8.88 -4.62 -24.46
N ILE A 468 -7.93 -4.61 -23.52
CA ILE A 468 -7.88 -5.48 -22.35
C ILE A 468 -7.67 -4.61 -21.13
N GLU A 469 -8.49 -4.76 -20.11
CA GLU A 469 -8.43 -3.98 -18.88
C GLU A 469 -8.24 -4.87 -17.65
N ALA A 470 -7.34 -4.44 -16.75
CA ALA A 470 -7.28 -4.87 -15.37
C ALA A 470 -7.76 -3.74 -14.45
N ALA A 471 -9.06 -3.71 -14.15
CA ALA A 471 -9.76 -2.60 -13.50
C ALA A 471 -9.51 -2.52 -11.98
N GLN A 472 -9.22 -3.65 -11.36
CA GLN A 472 -9.19 -3.76 -9.90
C GLN A 472 -7.91 -3.19 -9.26
N ILE A 473 -6.91 -2.78 -10.05
CA ILE A 473 -5.73 -2.05 -9.56
C ILE A 473 -6.18 -0.70 -8.98
N ASP A 474 -7.00 0.04 -9.73
CA ASP A 474 -7.63 1.29 -9.31
C ASP A 474 -8.49 1.12 -8.05
N SER A 475 -9.31 0.07 -7.99
CA SER A 475 -10.08 -0.26 -6.78
C SER A 475 -9.18 -0.50 -5.56
N GLY A 476 -7.99 -1.05 -5.76
CA GLY A 476 -6.95 -1.17 -4.73
C GLY A 476 -6.42 0.19 -4.28
N GLY A 477 -6.21 1.11 -5.23
CA GLY A 477 -5.85 2.50 -4.97
C GLY A 477 -6.90 3.25 -4.15
N HIS A 478 -8.17 3.25 -4.58
CA HIS A 478 -9.27 3.90 -3.86
C HIS A 478 -9.49 3.38 -2.45
N SER A 479 -9.27 2.07 -2.24
CA SER A 479 -9.39 1.46 -0.92
C SER A 479 -8.12 1.56 -0.06
N ASN A 480 -7.08 2.22 -0.55
CA ASN A 480 -5.74 2.30 0.05
C ASN A 480 -5.23 0.92 0.47
N ASN A 481 -5.46 -0.09 -0.39
CA ASN A 481 -5.16 -1.49 -0.11
C ASN A 481 -3.94 -1.96 -0.92
N VAL A 482 -2.80 -2.01 -0.25
CA VAL A 482 -1.50 -2.44 -0.82
C VAL A 482 -1.58 -3.84 -1.42
N GLY A 483 -2.25 -4.77 -0.75
CA GLY A 483 -2.37 -6.16 -1.22
C GLY A 483 -3.15 -6.28 -2.52
N THR A 484 -4.26 -5.54 -2.65
CA THR A 484 -5.05 -5.50 -3.88
C THR A 484 -4.22 -4.92 -5.03
N ILE A 485 -3.59 -3.75 -4.84
CA ILE A 485 -2.73 -3.13 -5.88
C ILE A 485 -1.66 -4.12 -6.37
N VAL A 486 -0.93 -4.72 -5.43
CA VAL A 486 0.14 -5.67 -5.76
C VAL A 486 -0.39 -6.86 -6.54
N THR A 487 -1.40 -7.56 -6.00
CA THR A 487 -1.87 -8.82 -6.59
C THR A 487 -2.61 -8.63 -7.92
N GLU A 488 -3.34 -7.53 -8.07
CA GLU A 488 -3.98 -7.15 -9.34
C GLU A 488 -2.96 -6.75 -10.40
N GLY A 489 -1.89 -6.03 -10.02
CA GLY A 489 -0.78 -5.73 -10.93
C GLY A 489 0.00 -6.98 -11.38
N ILE A 490 0.15 -7.98 -10.51
CA ILE A 490 0.70 -9.29 -10.87
C ILE A 490 -0.20 -10.02 -11.87
N ASP A 491 -1.51 -10.02 -11.66
CA ASP A 491 -2.45 -10.65 -12.60
C ASP A 491 -2.48 -9.93 -13.95
N PHE A 492 -2.35 -8.60 -13.94
CA PHE A 492 -2.19 -7.82 -15.16
C PHE A 492 -0.90 -8.17 -15.92
N ASP A 493 0.22 -8.39 -15.24
CA ASP A 493 1.46 -8.85 -15.90
C ASP A 493 1.32 -10.24 -16.54
N ARG A 494 0.52 -11.14 -15.96
CA ARG A 494 0.20 -12.42 -16.59
C ARG A 494 -0.60 -12.23 -17.88
N ALA A 495 -1.55 -11.29 -17.91
CA ALA A 495 -2.28 -10.91 -19.11
C ALA A 495 -1.37 -10.27 -20.17
N ILE A 496 -0.48 -9.35 -19.76
CA ILE A 496 0.57 -8.77 -20.60
C ILE A 496 1.42 -9.88 -21.21
N THR A 497 1.83 -10.86 -20.41
CA THR A 497 2.63 -12.00 -20.86
C THR A 497 1.97 -12.74 -22.01
N LYS A 498 0.66 -13.00 -21.95
CA LYS A 498 -0.08 -13.63 -23.05
C LYS A 498 -0.13 -12.76 -24.31
N ALA A 499 -0.29 -11.45 -24.18
CA ALA A 499 -0.26 -10.53 -25.31
C ALA A 499 1.13 -10.46 -25.98
N ILE A 500 2.21 -10.44 -25.19
CA ILE A 500 3.60 -10.43 -25.69
C ILE A 500 3.94 -11.75 -26.38
N GLN A 501 3.57 -12.89 -25.77
CA GLN A 501 3.72 -14.20 -26.39
C GLN A 501 2.95 -14.28 -27.71
N PHE A 502 1.73 -13.74 -27.77
CA PHE A 502 0.97 -13.68 -29.01
C PHE A 502 1.70 -12.86 -30.08
N ALA A 503 2.22 -11.67 -29.74
CA ALA A 503 2.92 -10.81 -30.68
C ALA A 503 4.20 -11.48 -31.25
N ASP A 504 4.91 -12.26 -30.43
CA ASP A 504 6.09 -13.01 -30.87
C ASP A 504 5.77 -14.12 -31.89
N HIS A 505 4.62 -14.78 -31.73
CA HIS A 505 4.16 -15.84 -32.64
C HIS A 505 3.36 -15.31 -33.83
N ASN A 506 2.97 -14.03 -33.86
CA ASN A 506 2.12 -13.44 -34.89
C ASN A 506 2.68 -12.08 -35.36
N PRO A 507 3.61 -12.08 -36.34
CA PRO A 507 4.19 -10.85 -36.89
C PRO A 507 3.13 -9.86 -37.37
N GLY A 508 3.40 -8.56 -37.21
CA GLY A 508 2.44 -7.50 -37.51
C GLY A 508 1.49 -7.19 -36.36
N THR A 509 1.74 -7.71 -35.16
CA THR A 509 0.98 -7.33 -33.96
C THR A 509 1.69 -6.18 -33.23
N LEU A 510 0.95 -5.12 -32.94
CA LEU A 510 1.34 -4.04 -32.04
C LEU A 510 0.69 -4.28 -30.67
N VAL A 511 1.48 -4.21 -29.61
CA VAL A 511 1.01 -4.24 -28.22
C VAL A 511 1.34 -2.90 -27.57
N VAL A 512 0.35 -2.26 -26.96
CA VAL A 512 0.50 -1.02 -26.18
C VAL A 512 -0.06 -1.29 -24.79
N ILE A 513 0.67 -0.93 -23.75
CA ILE A 513 0.33 -1.17 -22.34
C ILE A 513 0.44 0.17 -21.61
N THR A 514 -0.60 0.58 -20.90
CA THR A 514 -0.65 1.87 -20.16
C THR A 514 -1.63 1.78 -18.99
N ALA A 515 -1.82 2.88 -18.27
CA ALA A 515 -3.00 3.16 -17.47
C ALA A 515 -3.76 4.38 -18.04
N ASP A 516 -4.96 4.63 -17.55
CA ASP A 516 -5.76 5.84 -17.76
C ASP A 516 -5.41 6.98 -16.79
N HIS A 517 -5.06 6.65 -15.55
CA HIS A 517 -4.53 7.54 -14.51
C HIS A 517 -3.73 6.77 -13.44
N GLU A 518 -3.33 7.48 -12.38
CA GLU A 518 -2.77 6.91 -11.15
C GLU A 518 -3.83 7.06 -10.04
N THR A 519 -3.86 6.13 -9.09
CA THR A 519 -4.84 6.15 -7.99
C THR A 519 -4.21 5.98 -6.62
N GLY A 520 -4.59 6.86 -5.68
CA GLY A 520 -4.21 6.85 -4.27
C GLY A 520 -3.00 7.77 -3.94
N GLY A 521 -2.34 8.33 -4.97
CA GLY A 521 -1.04 8.98 -4.81
C GLY A 521 -0.08 8.05 -4.08
N PHE A 522 -0.03 6.81 -4.55
CA PHE A 522 0.58 5.68 -3.88
C PHE A 522 2.11 5.81 -3.86
N SER A 523 2.73 5.45 -2.74
CA SER A 523 4.17 5.49 -2.55
C SER A 523 4.67 4.26 -1.80
N ILE A 524 5.95 3.95 -1.99
CA ILE A 524 6.60 2.76 -1.45
C ILE A 524 7.73 3.21 -0.52
N PRO A 525 7.44 3.43 0.78
CA PRO A 525 8.47 3.86 1.73
C PRO A 525 9.48 2.75 2.06
N HIS A 526 9.03 1.49 2.17
CA HIS A 526 9.83 0.36 2.65
C HIS A 526 9.45 -0.97 1.98
N GLY A 527 10.34 -1.98 2.06
CA GLY A 527 10.08 -3.33 1.55
C GLY A 527 11.31 -4.24 1.58
N ASP A 528 11.09 -5.54 1.39
CA ASP A 528 12.12 -6.57 1.26
C ASP A 528 11.76 -7.55 0.12
N MET A 529 12.58 -7.54 -0.94
CA MET A 529 12.39 -8.41 -2.09
C MET A 529 12.63 -9.89 -1.78
N LYS A 530 13.41 -10.23 -0.75
CA LYS A 530 13.67 -11.63 -0.37
C LYS A 530 12.42 -12.28 0.22
N THR A 531 11.68 -11.54 1.02
CA THR A 531 10.40 -11.97 1.61
C THR A 531 9.21 -11.61 0.74
N SER A 532 9.40 -10.80 -0.32
CA SER A 532 8.33 -10.24 -1.15
C SER A 532 7.35 -9.38 -0.34
N THR A 533 7.88 -8.67 0.66
CA THR A 533 7.12 -7.76 1.52
C THR A 533 7.30 -6.32 1.05
N ILE A 534 6.25 -5.52 1.12
CA ILE A 534 6.25 -4.10 0.80
C ILE A 534 5.39 -3.32 1.78
N GLU A 535 5.81 -2.11 2.12
CA GLU A 535 4.98 -1.11 2.76
C GLU A 535 4.47 -0.12 1.70
N GLY A 536 3.20 0.25 1.80
CA GLY A 536 2.57 1.28 1.00
C GLY A 536 2.10 2.47 1.83
N ASP A 537 2.24 3.68 1.28
CA ASP A 537 1.64 4.90 1.84
C ASP A 537 0.79 5.61 0.78
N PHE A 538 -0.23 6.32 1.22
CA PHE A 538 -1.25 6.94 0.36
C PHE A 538 -1.43 8.41 0.74
N THR A 539 -1.57 9.27 -0.26
CA THR A 539 -1.81 10.71 -0.04
C THR A 539 -3.28 11.09 -0.20
N THR A 540 -4.06 10.24 -0.86
CA THR A 540 -5.50 10.40 -1.13
C THR A 540 -6.12 9.02 -1.33
N ASP A 541 -7.45 8.93 -1.26
CA ASP A 541 -8.25 7.79 -1.71
C ASP A 541 -8.83 8.01 -3.13
N ASP A 542 -8.35 9.03 -3.85
CA ASP A 542 -8.80 9.40 -5.20
C ASP A 542 -7.62 9.36 -6.20
N HIS A 543 -7.85 9.73 -7.45
CA HIS A 543 -6.84 9.74 -8.50
C HIS A 543 -5.78 10.84 -8.27
N SER A 544 -4.59 10.65 -8.84
CA SER A 544 -3.57 11.71 -8.94
C SER A 544 -3.14 11.99 -10.38
N ALA A 545 -2.61 13.20 -10.60
CA ALA A 545 -2.17 13.66 -11.92
C ALA A 545 -0.74 13.22 -12.30
N THR A 546 -0.24 12.14 -11.69
CA THR A 546 1.09 11.61 -11.99
C THR A 546 1.18 11.18 -13.46
N LEU A 547 2.33 11.41 -14.11
CA LEU A 547 2.55 10.93 -15.48
C LEU A 547 2.45 9.40 -15.54
N ILE A 548 1.75 8.90 -16.54
CA ILE A 548 1.49 7.47 -16.69
C ILE A 548 2.46 6.86 -17.71
N PRO A 549 3.07 5.70 -17.42
CA PRO A 549 3.95 5.04 -18.36
C PRO A 549 3.19 4.34 -19.48
N VAL A 550 3.76 4.42 -20.68
CA VAL A 550 3.33 3.64 -21.84
C VAL A 550 4.46 2.70 -22.21
N PHE A 551 4.20 1.40 -22.16
CA PHE A 551 5.09 0.38 -22.70
C PHE A 551 4.54 -0.11 -24.03
N SER A 552 5.42 -0.48 -24.95
CA SER A 552 4.98 -1.03 -26.23
C SER A 552 5.90 -2.11 -26.77
N TYR A 553 5.32 -3.01 -27.56
CA TYR A 553 6.02 -4.15 -28.12
C TYR A 553 5.49 -4.53 -29.51
N GLY A 554 6.33 -5.21 -30.29
CA GLY A 554 5.97 -5.67 -31.63
C GLY A 554 6.10 -4.59 -32.70
N SER A 555 5.31 -4.72 -33.76
CA SER A 555 5.43 -3.89 -34.97
C SER A 555 4.98 -2.46 -34.71
N GLY A 556 5.80 -1.47 -35.06
CA GLY A 556 5.48 -0.04 -34.88
C GLY A 556 5.56 0.48 -33.43
N SER A 557 6.09 -0.32 -32.50
CA SER A 557 6.16 0.03 -31.07
C SER A 557 7.06 1.22 -30.77
N GLU A 558 8.07 1.49 -31.60
CA GLU A 558 8.96 2.65 -31.45
C GLU A 558 8.23 4.01 -31.46
N ASN A 559 7.01 4.05 -32.01
CA ASN A 559 6.19 5.27 -32.09
C ASN A 559 5.56 5.70 -30.75
N PHE A 560 5.66 4.88 -29.70
CA PHE A 560 5.07 5.13 -28.37
C PHE A 560 6.13 5.53 -27.33
N THR A 561 7.25 6.10 -27.78
CA THR A 561 8.30 6.63 -26.93
C THR A 561 8.18 8.16 -26.77
N GLY A 562 8.82 8.71 -25.74
CA GLY A 562 8.77 10.14 -25.40
C GLY A 562 7.59 10.51 -24.50
N VAL A 563 7.34 11.82 -24.35
CA VAL A 563 6.27 12.37 -23.51
C VAL A 563 5.19 13.02 -24.37
N TYR A 564 3.93 12.63 -24.21
CA TYR A 564 2.81 13.13 -25.03
C TYR A 564 1.47 13.13 -24.28
N GLU A 565 0.39 13.61 -24.91
CA GLU A 565 -0.97 13.57 -24.32
C GLU A 565 -1.62 12.19 -24.48
N ASN A 566 -2.42 11.75 -23.51
CA ASN A 566 -3.06 10.43 -23.55
C ASN A 566 -3.88 10.17 -24.84
N ASN A 567 -4.53 11.20 -25.40
CA ASN A 567 -5.30 11.09 -26.64
C ASN A 567 -4.43 10.83 -27.89
N GLU A 568 -3.12 11.05 -27.83
CA GLU A 568 -2.20 10.69 -28.93
C GLU A 568 -2.06 9.17 -29.11
N ILE A 569 -2.41 8.34 -28.11
CA ILE A 569 -2.41 6.88 -28.27
C ILE A 569 -3.33 6.47 -29.44
N PHE A 570 -4.51 7.08 -29.53
CA PHE A 570 -5.44 6.88 -30.65
C PHE A 570 -4.77 7.20 -31.99
N HIS A 571 -4.21 8.40 -32.12
CA HIS A 571 -3.60 8.88 -33.37
C HIS A 571 -2.39 8.05 -33.76
N LYS A 572 -1.57 7.64 -32.79
CA LYS A 572 -0.42 6.76 -33.00
C LYS A 572 -0.84 5.36 -33.45
N ILE A 573 -1.92 4.79 -32.91
CA ILE A 573 -2.48 3.51 -33.37
C ILE A 573 -2.94 3.61 -34.83
N LEU A 574 -3.74 4.63 -35.18
CA LEU A 574 -4.21 4.81 -36.56
C LEU A 574 -3.06 5.03 -37.55
N LYS A 575 -2.06 5.82 -37.15
CA LYS A 575 -0.83 6.04 -37.94
C LYS A 575 -0.05 4.75 -38.14
N ALA A 576 0.10 3.92 -37.10
CA ALA A 576 0.78 2.62 -37.19
C ALA A 576 0.05 1.66 -38.15
N LEU A 577 -1.27 1.72 -38.19
CA LEU A 577 -2.13 1.00 -39.14
C LEU A 577 -2.17 1.63 -40.55
N ARG A 578 -1.50 2.77 -40.75
CA ARG A 578 -1.47 3.55 -42.00
C ARG A 578 -2.85 4.03 -42.45
N PHE A 579 -3.74 4.30 -41.50
CA PHE A 579 -4.98 4.99 -41.77
C PHE A 579 -4.76 6.51 -41.70
N LYS A 580 -5.39 7.22 -42.64
CA LYS A 580 -5.38 8.68 -42.71
C LYS A 580 -6.51 9.26 -41.87
#